data_AF-A0A7C2E540-F1
#
_entry.id   AF-A0A7C2E540-F1
#
_cell.length_a   1.000
_cell.length_b   1.000
_cell.length_c   1.000
_cell.angle_alpha   90.00
_cell.angle_beta   90.00
_cell.angle_gamma   90.00
#
_symmetry.space_group_name_H-M   'P 1'
#
loop_
_entity.id
_entity.type
_entity.pdbx_description
1 polymer ?
#
loop_
_entity_poly.entity_id
_entity_poly.type
_entity_poly.pdbx_seq_one_letter_code
_entity_poly.pdbx_strand_id
1 'polypeptide(L)'
;MARARGLEPYDRKLLANIIHQVWRNCQAFVTLLMERGPEEAYYVLEELAEWAVAHRRALAPRSSRRPQAATAAALRIGRELLDDIDTFCHAIGDMVASLQASALDPDEVEEEVLEIIEGFLAWTNLMAAQLGITRNLKPQTLWFER
;
A
#
# COMPACT_ATOMS: atom_id res chain seq x y z
N MET A 1 -9.06 -18.47 -16.57
CA MET A 1 -9.29 -17.21 -15.83
C MET A 1 -10.43 -17.41 -14.85
N ALA A 2 -10.11 -17.67 -13.57
CA ALA A 2 -11.08 -18.13 -12.57
C ALA A 2 -11.80 -16.97 -11.86
N ARG A 3 -13.12 -16.91 -12.06
CA ARG A 3 -14.19 -16.28 -11.25
C ARG A 3 -13.82 -15.11 -10.31
N ALA A 4 -14.08 -13.89 -10.77
CA ALA A 4 -14.56 -12.79 -9.93
C ALA A 4 -16.07 -12.90 -9.59
N ARG A 5 -16.63 -14.13 -9.57
CA ARG A 5 -17.95 -14.43 -9.01
C ARG A 5 -17.74 -14.93 -7.58
N GLY A 6 -17.70 -14.04 -6.59
CA GLY A 6 -17.51 -14.48 -5.19
C GLY A 6 -17.30 -13.41 -4.13
N LEU A 7 -17.09 -12.14 -4.49
CA LEU A 7 -16.98 -11.04 -3.51
C LEU A 7 -18.26 -10.23 -3.44
N GLU A 8 -18.82 -10.15 -2.25
CA GLU A 8 -20.00 -9.34 -1.94
C GLU A 8 -19.66 -7.83 -1.92
N PRO A 9 -20.66 -6.93 -1.97
CA PRO A 9 -20.40 -5.50 -1.91
C PRO A 9 -19.60 -5.07 -0.67
N TYR A 10 -19.84 -5.69 0.48
CA TYR A 10 -19.09 -5.41 1.71
C TYR A 10 -17.63 -5.85 1.60
N ASP A 11 -17.37 -7.03 1.03
CA ASP A 11 -16.02 -7.54 0.79
C ASP A 11 -15.22 -6.57 -0.08
N ARG A 12 -15.83 -6.11 -1.18
CA ARG A 12 -15.19 -5.14 -2.10
C ARG A 12 -14.87 -3.84 -1.39
N LYS A 13 -15.78 -3.34 -0.55
CA LYS A 13 -15.56 -2.13 0.25
C LYS A 13 -14.40 -2.31 1.23
N LEU A 14 -14.34 -3.45 1.92
CA LEU A 14 -13.25 -3.77 2.85
C LEU A 14 -11.90 -3.79 2.14
N LEU A 15 -11.80 -4.50 1.01
CA LEU A 15 -10.55 -4.60 0.23
C LEU A 15 -10.17 -3.25 -0.40
N ALA A 16 -11.15 -2.50 -0.92
CA ALA A 16 -10.94 -1.16 -1.45
C ALA A 16 -10.38 -0.21 -0.39
N ASN A 17 -10.86 -0.29 0.85
CA ASN A 17 -10.33 0.53 1.95
C ASN A 17 -8.87 0.22 2.26
N ILE A 18 -8.44 -1.04 2.17
CA ILE A 18 -7.03 -1.41 2.35
C ILE A 18 -6.18 -0.78 1.24
N ILE A 19 -6.60 -0.92 -0.02
CA ILE A 19 -5.90 -0.34 -1.18
C ILE A 19 -5.83 1.18 -1.09
N HIS A 20 -6.92 1.84 -0.69
CA HIS A 20 -6.94 3.29 -0.48
C HIS A 20 -5.93 3.76 0.56
N GLN A 21 -5.81 3.03 1.67
CA GLN A 21 -4.86 3.37 2.72
C GLN A 21 -3.43 3.31 2.17
N VAL A 22 -3.10 2.27 1.40
CA VAL A 22 -1.80 2.14 0.75
C VAL A 22 -1.53 3.33 -0.16
N TRP A 23 -2.46 3.68 -1.05
CA TRP A 23 -2.26 4.81 -1.97
C TRP A 23 -2.06 6.15 -1.29
N ARG A 24 -2.79 6.42 -0.22
CA ARG A 24 -2.59 7.64 0.57
C ARG A 24 -1.17 7.70 1.14
N ASN A 25 -0.65 6.58 1.64
CA ASN A 25 0.70 6.52 2.20
C ASN A 25 1.77 6.58 1.12
N CYS A 26 1.56 5.97 -0.05
CA CYS A 26 2.47 6.15 -1.18
C CYS A 26 2.56 7.62 -1.60
N GLN A 27 1.43 8.33 -1.67
CA GLN A 27 1.42 9.76 -1.99
C GLN A 27 2.16 10.57 -0.93
N ALA A 28 1.92 10.31 0.35
CA ALA A 28 2.62 10.98 1.44
C ALA A 28 4.13 10.68 1.41
N PHE A 29 4.51 9.44 1.12
CA PHE A 29 5.90 9.02 0.97
C PHE A 29 6.59 9.77 -0.16
N VAL A 30 6.03 9.80 -1.38
CA VAL A 30 6.57 10.60 -2.50
C VAL A 30 6.72 12.05 -2.08
N THR A 31 5.67 12.67 -1.53
CA THR A 31 5.72 14.08 -1.14
C THR A 31 6.83 14.35 -0.12
N LEU A 32 6.96 13.53 0.91
CA LEU A 32 7.98 13.72 1.94
C LEU A 32 9.38 13.42 1.43
N LEU A 33 9.54 12.44 0.55
CA LEU A 33 10.81 12.14 -0.10
C LEU A 33 11.31 13.36 -0.89
N MET A 34 10.43 13.95 -1.70
CA MET A 34 10.74 15.11 -2.54
C MET A 34 10.98 16.39 -1.71
N GLU A 35 10.23 16.59 -0.62
CA GLU A 35 10.28 17.84 0.16
C GLU A 35 11.29 17.82 1.31
N ARG A 36 11.55 16.64 1.88
CA ARG A 36 12.29 16.49 3.15
C ARG A 36 13.34 15.38 3.13
N GLY A 37 13.40 14.61 2.04
CA GLY A 37 14.37 13.54 1.87
C GLY A 37 13.95 12.19 2.47
N PRO A 38 14.77 11.15 2.27
CA PRO A 38 14.45 9.76 2.56
C PRO A 38 14.23 9.44 4.04
N GLU A 39 14.92 10.12 4.96
CA GLU A 39 14.79 9.89 6.41
C GLU A 39 13.37 10.19 6.92
N GLU A 40 12.82 11.32 6.51
CA GLU A 40 11.46 11.74 6.90
C GLU A 40 10.39 10.90 6.18
N ALA A 41 10.66 10.52 4.92
CA ALA A 41 9.75 9.67 4.15
C ALA A 41 9.64 8.27 4.76
N TYR A 42 10.74 7.71 5.30
CA TYR A 42 10.78 6.38 5.90
C TYR A 42 9.70 6.16 6.97
N TYR A 43 9.44 7.16 7.82
CA TYR A 43 8.43 7.05 8.87
C TYR A 43 7.02 6.78 8.31
N VAL A 44 6.70 7.24 7.11
CA VAL A 44 5.41 6.92 6.46
C VAL A 44 5.30 5.44 6.13
N LEU A 45 6.40 4.81 5.70
CA LEU A 45 6.43 3.38 5.40
C LEU A 45 6.33 2.56 6.67
N GLU A 46 7.01 2.99 7.74
CA GLU A 46 6.92 2.37 9.07
C GLU A 46 5.48 2.43 9.60
N GLU A 47 4.83 3.61 9.56
CA GLU A 47 3.43 3.76 9.95
C GLU A 47 2.49 2.87 9.13
N LEU A 48 2.73 2.73 7.82
CA LEU A 48 1.94 1.84 6.96
C LEU A 48 2.17 0.36 7.31
N ALA A 49 3.41 -0.05 7.60
CA ALA A 49 3.73 -1.41 8.01
C ALA A 49 3.06 -1.76 9.35
N GLU A 50 3.18 -0.89 10.36
CA GLU A 50 2.52 -1.06 11.65
C GLU A 50 0.99 -1.15 11.50
N TRP A 51 0.41 -0.26 10.68
CA TRP A 51 -0.99 -0.30 10.35
C TRP A 51 -1.38 -1.62 9.69
N ALA A 52 -0.58 -2.13 8.76
CA ALA A 52 -0.83 -3.37 8.05
C ALA A 52 -0.81 -4.57 8.98
N VAL A 53 0.18 -4.66 9.86
CA VAL A 53 0.28 -5.69 10.91
C VAL A 53 -0.93 -5.65 11.85
N ALA A 54 -1.30 -4.46 12.32
CA ALA A 54 -2.44 -4.28 13.22
C ALA A 54 -3.77 -4.71 12.56
N HIS A 55 -3.98 -4.32 11.29
CA HIS A 55 -5.18 -4.69 10.55
C HIS A 55 -5.21 -6.18 10.21
N ARG A 56 -4.06 -6.78 9.88
CA ARG A 56 -3.95 -8.23 9.62
C ARG A 56 -4.33 -9.05 10.85
N ARG A 57 -3.92 -8.59 12.04
CA ARG A 57 -4.36 -9.16 13.33
C ARG A 57 -5.86 -8.96 13.54
N ALA A 58 -6.41 -7.80 13.19
CA ALA A 58 -7.84 -7.54 13.31
C ALA A 58 -8.70 -8.46 12.41
N LEU A 59 -8.21 -8.87 11.24
CA LEU A 59 -8.88 -9.81 10.34
C LEU A 59 -8.72 -11.29 10.74
N ALA A 60 -7.89 -11.60 11.74
CA ALA A 60 -7.61 -12.98 12.14
C ALA A 60 -8.87 -13.71 12.66
N PRO A 61 -8.97 -15.05 12.51
CA PRO A 61 -10.18 -15.78 12.87
C PRO A 61 -10.67 -15.61 14.32
N ARG A 62 -9.73 -15.40 15.25
CA ARG A 62 -9.99 -15.24 16.70
C ARG A 62 -10.05 -13.79 17.17
N SER A 63 -9.97 -12.83 16.26
CA SER A 63 -10.03 -11.41 16.61
C SER A 63 -11.45 -10.99 16.98
N SER A 64 -11.59 -10.27 18.10
CA SER A 64 -12.86 -9.62 18.48
C SER A 64 -13.23 -8.45 17.58
N ARG A 65 -12.26 -7.92 16.82
CA ARG A 65 -12.44 -6.81 15.85
C ARG A 65 -12.72 -7.31 14.43
N ARG A 66 -12.84 -8.63 14.24
CA ARG A 66 -13.03 -9.25 12.94
C ARG A 66 -14.36 -8.79 12.32
N PRO A 67 -14.35 -8.25 11.07
CA PRO A 67 -15.57 -7.84 10.40
C PRO A 67 -16.50 -9.04 10.15
N GLN A 68 -17.67 -9.05 10.80
CA GLN A 68 -18.62 -10.17 10.73
C GLN A 68 -19.35 -10.25 9.38
N ALA A 69 -19.49 -9.12 8.69
CA ALA A 69 -20.14 -9.02 7.39
C ALA A 69 -19.22 -9.39 6.21
N ALA A 70 -17.91 -9.61 6.46
CA ALA A 70 -16.98 -10.03 5.42
C ALA A 70 -16.95 -11.54 5.27
N THR A 71 -16.92 -12.01 4.03
CA THR A 71 -16.79 -13.43 3.74
C THR A 71 -15.42 -13.97 4.15
N ALA A 72 -15.33 -15.27 4.41
CA ALA A 72 -14.05 -15.93 4.71
C ALA A 72 -13.02 -15.74 3.58
N ALA A 73 -13.48 -15.70 2.33
CA ALA A 73 -12.62 -15.43 1.17
C ALA A 73 -12.04 -14.02 1.22
N ALA A 74 -12.87 -13.00 1.46
CA ALA A 74 -12.43 -11.61 1.53
C ALA A 74 -11.47 -11.36 2.70
N LEU A 75 -11.73 -11.98 3.86
CA LEU A 75 -10.84 -11.90 5.02
C LEU A 75 -9.49 -12.56 4.75
N ARG A 76 -9.45 -13.67 4.01
CA ARG A 76 -8.19 -14.30 3.60
C ARG A 76 -7.41 -13.39 2.65
N ILE A 77 -8.06 -12.92 1.58
CA ILE A 77 -7.45 -12.00 0.59
C ILE A 77 -6.95 -10.73 1.29
N GLY A 78 -7.75 -10.15 2.19
CA GLY A 78 -7.35 -8.96 2.95
C GLY A 78 -6.13 -9.22 3.84
N ARG A 79 -6.01 -10.41 4.45
CA ARG A 79 -4.82 -10.76 5.24
C ARG A 79 -3.58 -10.97 4.38
N GLU A 80 -3.72 -11.61 3.23
CA GLU A 80 -2.62 -11.80 2.26
C GLU A 80 -2.14 -10.43 1.76
N LEU A 81 -3.06 -9.55 1.34
CA LEU A 81 -2.73 -8.18 0.93
C LEU A 81 -2.01 -7.39 2.04
N LEU A 82 -2.45 -7.49 3.29
CA LEU A 82 -1.79 -6.80 4.40
C LEU A 82 -0.40 -7.39 4.74
N ASP A 83 -0.16 -8.67 4.45
CA ASP A 83 1.14 -9.31 4.59
C ASP A 83 2.11 -8.85 3.48
N ASP A 84 1.59 -8.75 2.26
CA ASP A 84 2.34 -8.22 1.11
C ASP A 84 2.71 -6.74 1.33
N ILE A 85 1.79 -5.92 1.86
CA ILE A 85 2.05 -4.52 2.20
C ILE A 85 3.15 -4.39 3.25
N ASP A 86 3.07 -5.17 4.32
CA ASP A 86 4.08 -5.19 5.40
C ASP A 86 5.46 -5.55 4.83
N THR A 87 5.53 -6.63 4.06
CA THR A 87 6.77 -7.09 3.38
C THR A 87 7.34 -5.99 2.47
N PHE A 88 6.47 -5.33 1.72
CA PHE A 88 6.87 -4.31 0.77
C PHE A 88 7.38 -3.04 1.45
N CYS A 89 6.72 -2.57 2.51
CA CYS A 89 7.18 -1.43 3.29
C CYS A 89 8.60 -1.66 3.84
N HIS A 90 8.88 -2.86 4.36
CA HIS A 90 10.22 -3.22 4.82
C HIS A 90 11.23 -3.26 3.67
N ALA A 91 10.86 -3.85 2.52
CA ALA A 91 11.74 -3.90 1.37
C ALA A 91 12.09 -2.50 0.84
N ILE A 92 11.13 -1.57 0.74
CA ILE A 92 11.45 -0.16 0.40
C ILE A 92 12.33 0.45 1.48
N GLY A 93 12.01 0.26 2.75
CA GLY A 93 12.81 0.78 3.84
C GLY A 93 14.28 0.36 3.74
N ASP A 94 14.53 -0.91 3.47
CA ASP A 94 15.87 -1.48 3.26
C ASP A 94 16.55 -0.89 2.02
N MET A 95 15.81 -0.74 0.91
CA MET A 95 16.33 -0.13 -0.32
C MET A 95 16.71 1.34 -0.10
N VAL A 96 15.84 2.13 0.56
CA VAL A 96 16.12 3.53 0.90
C VAL A 96 17.34 3.64 1.80
N ALA A 97 17.43 2.81 2.85
CA ALA A 97 18.60 2.80 3.73
C ALA A 97 19.89 2.41 2.97
N SER A 98 19.81 1.46 2.04
CA SER A 98 20.93 1.08 1.18
C SER A 98 21.33 2.20 0.21
N LEU A 99 20.37 2.94 -0.35
CA LEU A 99 20.62 4.07 -1.23
C LEU A 99 21.27 5.23 -0.47
N GLN A 100 20.85 5.50 0.77
CA GLN A 100 21.50 6.50 1.63
C GLN A 100 22.96 6.13 1.98
N ALA A 101 23.26 4.84 2.05
CA ALA A 101 24.62 4.35 2.25
C ALA A 101 25.43 4.20 0.95
N SER A 102 24.82 4.45 -0.21
CA SER A 102 25.44 4.33 -1.51
C SER A 102 26.30 5.55 -1.85
N ALA A 103 27.11 5.43 -2.90
CA ALA A 103 27.89 6.54 -3.45
C ALA A 103 27.13 7.31 -4.55
N LEU A 104 25.83 7.06 -4.70
CA LEU A 104 24.99 7.75 -5.68
C LEU A 104 24.82 9.21 -5.30
N ASP A 105 24.72 10.06 -6.32
CA ASP A 105 24.38 11.45 -6.10
C ASP A 105 22.91 11.58 -5.65
N PRO A 106 22.53 12.64 -4.92
CA PRO A 106 21.17 12.80 -4.40
C PRO A 106 20.07 12.68 -5.46
N ASP A 107 20.33 13.17 -6.67
CA ASP A 107 19.38 13.11 -7.79
C ASP A 107 19.15 11.66 -8.28
N GLU A 108 20.19 10.81 -8.27
CA GLU A 108 20.09 9.40 -8.64
C GLU A 108 19.34 8.59 -7.57
N VAL A 109 19.53 8.93 -6.29
CA VAL A 109 18.76 8.34 -5.18
C VAL A 109 17.28 8.68 -5.31
N GLU A 110 16.94 9.91 -5.68
CA GLU A 110 15.57 10.33 -5.90
C GLU A 110 14.90 9.53 -7.05
N GLU A 111 15.59 9.37 -8.17
CA GLU A 111 15.10 8.62 -9.34
C GLU A 111 14.81 7.14 -8.99
N GLU A 112 15.76 6.46 -8.35
CA GLU A 112 15.61 5.06 -7.93
C GLU A 112 14.42 4.86 -6.98
N VAL A 113 14.26 5.77 -6.00
CA VAL A 113 13.14 5.69 -5.07
C VAL A 113 11.80 5.95 -5.79
N LEU A 114 11.75 6.88 -6.75
CA LEU A 114 10.54 7.12 -7.54
C LEU A 114 10.13 5.90 -8.37
N GLU A 115 11.08 5.23 -9.03
CA GLU A 115 10.80 3.99 -9.80
C GLU A 115 10.21 2.88 -8.92
N ILE A 116 10.76 2.70 -7.72
CA ILE A 116 10.26 1.72 -6.74
C ILE A 116 8.80 2.04 -6.35
N ILE A 117 8.47 3.31 -6.10
CA ILE A 117 7.11 3.73 -5.76
C ILE A 117 6.16 3.52 -6.94
N GLU A 118 6.59 3.85 -8.16
CA GLU A 118 5.79 3.64 -9.37
C GLU A 118 5.44 2.16 -9.54
N GLY A 119 6.41 1.26 -9.34
CA GLY A 119 6.19 -0.19 -9.33
C GLY A 119 5.12 -0.61 -8.32
N PHE A 120 5.14 -0.03 -7.12
CA PHE A 120 4.14 -0.32 -6.09
C PHE A 120 2.74 0.18 -6.43
N LEU A 121 2.67 1.40 -6.96
CA LEU A 121 1.41 1.98 -7.43
C LEU A 121 0.84 1.17 -8.61
N ALA A 122 1.70 0.66 -9.50
CA ALA A 122 1.28 -0.25 -10.57
C ALA A 122 0.73 -1.57 -10.01
N TRP A 123 1.42 -2.19 -9.05
CA TRP A 123 0.96 -3.43 -8.40
C TRP A 123 -0.40 -3.26 -7.72
N THR A 124 -0.54 -2.22 -6.91
CA THR A 124 -1.81 -1.93 -6.22
C THR A 124 -2.96 -1.60 -7.19
N ASN A 125 -2.68 -0.93 -8.33
CA ASN A 125 -3.66 -0.74 -9.41
C ASN A 125 -4.07 -2.07 -10.07
N LEU A 126 -3.12 -2.97 -10.32
CA LEU A 126 -3.42 -4.31 -10.84
C LEU A 126 -4.31 -5.09 -9.87
N MET A 127 -4.03 -5.01 -8.56
CA MET A 127 -4.87 -5.64 -7.54
C MET A 127 -6.28 -5.06 -7.52
N ALA A 128 -6.43 -3.73 -7.53
CA ALA A 128 -7.72 -3.07 -7.60
C ALA A 128 -8.53 -3.53 -8.82
N ALA A 129 -7.88 -3.60 -9.99
CA ALA A 129 -8.50 -4.07 -11.22
C ALA A 129 -8.94 -5.54 -11.14
N GLN A 130 -8.10 -6.42 -10.59
CA GLN A 130 -8.44 -7.84 -10.38
C GLN A 130 -9.63 -8.05 -9.44
N LEU A 131 -9.79 -7.17 -8.45
CA LEU A 131 -10.92 -7.19 -7.52
C LEU A 131 -12.19 -6.53 -8.10
N GLY A 132 -12.13 -6.03 -9.33
CA GLY A 132 -13.24 -5.32 -9.99
C GLY A 132 -13.57 -4.01 -9.30
N ILE A 133 -12.57 -3.36 -8.70
CA ILE A 133 -12.70 -2.07 -8.05
C ILE A 133 -12.34 -1.00 -9.10
N THR A 134 -13.36 -0.52 -9.80
CA THR A 134 -13.20 0.26 -11.05
C THR A 134 -13.32 1.78 -10.89
N ARG A 135 -13.73 2.28 -9.71
CA ARG A 135 -13.72 3.73 -9.46
C ARG A 135 -12.29 4.20 -9.22
N ASN A 136 -12.02 5.47 -9.53
CA ASN A 136 -10.79 6.19 -9.13
C ASN A 136 -10.58 6.01 -7.63
N LEU A 137 -9.87 4.94 -7.29
CA LEU A 137 -9.39 4.71 -5.95
C LEU A 137 -8.25 5.72 -5.66
N LYS A 138 -7.66 6.32 -6.71
CA LYS A 138 -6.55 7.25 -6.63
C LYS A 138 -7.13 8.48 -5.96
N PRO A 139 -6.62 8.90 -4.80
CA PRO A 139 -6.98 10.20 -4.26
C PRO A 139 -6.78 11.21 -5.39
N GLN A 140 -7.76 12.09 -5.63
CA GLN A 140 -7.63 13.16 -6.62
C GLN A 140 -6.23 13.77 -6.42
N THR A 141 -5.41 13.69 -7.46
CA THR A 141 -4.01 14.08 -7.42
C THR A 141 -3.91 15.46 -6.76
N LEU A 142 -3.21 15.55 -5.63
CA LEU A 142 -2.85 16.84 -5.02
C LEU A 142 -1.78 17.58 -5.84
N TRP A 143 -1.37 17.04 -6.99
CA TRP A 143 -0.26 17.54 -7.79
C TRP A 143 -0.71 17.88 -9.22
N PHE A 144 -0.50 19.16 -9.53
CA PHE A 144 -0.55 19.86 -10.83
C PHE A 144 -1.92 20.24 -11.43
N GLU A 145 -2.61 21.19 -10.79
CA GLU A 145 -3.20 22.31 -11.54
C GLU A 145 -2.54 23.60 -11.05
N ARG A 146 -1.59 24.11 -11.83
CA ARG A 146 -1.15 25.51 -11.81
C ARG A 146 -1.58 26.14 -13.12
#